data_AF-A0A9D4WVF5-F1
#
_entry.id   AF-A0A9D4WVF5-F1
#
_cell.length_a   1.000
_cell.length_b   1.000
_cell.length_c   1.000
_cell.angle_alpha   90.00
_cell.angle_beta   90.00
_cell.angle_gamma   90.00
#
_symmetry.space_group_name_H-M   'P 1'
#
loop_
_entity.id
_entity.type
_entity.pdbx_description
1 polymer ?
#
loop_
_entity_poly.entity_id
_entity_poly.type
_entity_poly.pdbx_seq_one_letter_code
_entity_poly.pdbx_strand_id
1 'polypeptide(L)'
;MGDEDSISRDCSPSPPSRHQKWKRDQLRPNGEYTSDASRTVAEKINQLVVEEHDGCVHGVGEGVGLRLFYGSSRKSTKQTQNENIDHFEMLEEQRNFFDEKLKEEEEKYKEYVEKIEEMYARINGTIPYCTNEDGDDQLPKRIVIRGSSTKGSSFVAPSRYP
;
A
#
# COMPACT_ATOMS: atom_id res chain seq x y z
N MET A 1 -26.90 -51.93 35.50
CA MET A 1 -27.39 -51.21 34.30
C MET A 1 -27.00 -49.77 34.49
N GLY A 2 -25.86 -49.38 33.91
CA GLY A 2 -25.55 -47.97 33.64
C GLY A 2 -26.44 -47.46 32.51
N ASP A 3 -26.46 -46.19 32.15
CA ASP A 3 -25.50 -45.13 32.38
C ASP A 3 -26.29 -43.82 32.39
N GLU A 4 -26.19 -43.03 33.46
CA GLU A 4 -26.70 -41.65 33.53
C GLU A 4 -25.55 -40.68 33.24
N ASP A 5 -24.71 -40.98 32.26
CA ASP A 5 -23.79 -40.00 31.71
C ASP A 5 -24.58 -39.12 30.74
N SER A 6 -25.23 -38.12 31.33
CA SER A 6 -25.81 -36.97 30.63
C SER A 6 -24.75 -36.37 29.71
N ILE A 7 -24.81 -36.77 28.44
CA ILE A 7 -23.94 -36.31 27.37
C ILE A 7 -23.98 -34.79 27.39
N SER A 8 -22.89 -34.21 27.90
CA SER A 8 -22.51 -32.81 27.70
C SER A 8 -22.81 -32.50 26.24
N ARG A 9 -23.84 -31.70 25.99
CA ARG A 9 -24.02 -31.10 24.67
C ARG A 9 -22.86 -30.13 24.55
N ASP A 10 -21.73 -30.67 24.12
CA ASP A 10 -20.54 -29.95 23.72
C ASP A 10 -20.95 -29.07 22.55
N CYS A 11 -21.53 -27.92 22.90
CA CYS A 11 -21.74 -26.82 22.00
C CYS A 11 -20.37 -26.18 21.81
N SER A 12 -19.48 -26.93 21.17
CA SER A 12 -18.21 -26.41 20.72
C SER A 12 -18.55 -25.27 19.76
N PRO A 13 -18.07 -24.04 20.01
CA PRO A 13 -18.40 -22.91 19.16
C PRO A 13 -18.00 -23.25 17.73
N SER A 14 -18.88 -22.94 16.77
CA SER A 14 -18.55 -23.09 15.36
C SER A 14 -17.19 -22.45 15.08
N PRO A 15 -16.33 -23.13 14.31
CA PRO A 15 -14.99 -22.62 14.05
C PRO A 15 -15.07 -21.22 13.46
N PRO A 16 -14.18 -20.30 13.87
CA PRO A 16 -14.25 -18.92 13.42
C PRO A 16 -14.11 -18.85 11.90
N SER A 17 -14.86 -17.94 11.30
CA SER A 17 -14.82 -17.71 9.85
C SER A 17 -13.40 -17.37 9.41
N ARG A 18 -13.07 -17.63 8.14
CA ARG A 18 -11.74 -17.33 7.58
C ARG A 18 -11.34 -15.87 7.82
N HIS A 19 -12.26 -14.93 7.63
CA HIS A 19 -12.00 -13.50 7.82
C HIS A 19 -11.81 -13.14 9.30
N GLN A 20 -12.48 -13.82 10.24
CA GLN A 20 -12.28 -13.64 11.67
C GLN A 20 -10.90 -14.14 12.11
N LYS A 21 -10.44 -15.27 11.56
CA LYS A 21 -9.08 -15.77 11.79
C LYS A 21 -8.03 -14.76 11.31
N TRP A 22 -8.16 -14.31 10.07
CA TRP A 22 -7.26 -13.31 9.50
C TRP A 22 -7.22 -12.01 10.32
N LYS A 23 -8.38 -11.48 10.74
CA LYS A 23 -8.41 -10.28 11.60
C LYS A 23 -7.63 -10.48 12.91
N ARG A 24 -7.75 -11.65 13.54
CA ARG A 24 -7.03 -11.96 14.77
C ARG A 24 -5.51 -12.01 14.56
N ASP A 25 -5.07 -12.57 13.43
CA ASP A 25 -3.64 -12.63 13.09
C ASP A 25 -3.03 -11.24 12.83
N GLN A 26 -3.87 -10.26 12.48
CA GLN A 26 -3.46 -8.86 12.31
C GLN A 26 -3.46 -8.06 13.63
N LEU A 27 -3.89 -8.65 14.75
CA LEU A 27 -3.87 -7.97 16.03
C LEU A 27 -2.57 -8.26 16.78
N ARG A 28 -2.01 -7.21 17.36
CA ARG A 28 -0.93 -7.29 18.34
C ARG A 28 -1.49 -7.78 19.68
N PRO A 29 -0.63 -8.25 20.61
CA PRO A 29 -1.07 -8.64 21.96
C PRO A 29 -1.79 -7.53 22.74
N ASN A 30 -1.55 -6.26 22.39
CA ASN A 30 -2.23 -5.11 22.97
C ASN A 30 -3.64 -4.86 22.39
N GLY A 31 -4.10 -5.68 21.43
CA GLY A 31 -5.40 -5.55 20.79
C GLY A 31 -5.46 -4.50 19.67
N GLU A 32 -4.35 -3.86 19.33
CA GLU A 32 -4.26 -2.95 18.18
C GLU A 32 -3.88 -3.71 16.90
N TYR A 33 -4.29 -3.19 15.75
CA TYR A 33 -3.85 -3.72 14.48
C TYR A 33 -2.34 -3.49 14.27
N THR A 34 -1.68 -4.44 13.61
CA THR A 34 -0.25 -4.36 13.27
C THR A 34 0.08 -3.22 12.32
N SER A 35 -0.88 -2.76 11.52
CA SER A 35 -0.74 -1.63 10.59
C SER A 35 -2.08 -0.94 10.35
N ASP A 36 -2.05 0.32 9.94
CA ASP A 36 -3.26 1.07 9.55
C ASP A 36 -3.94 0.45 8.32
N ALA A 37 -3.15 -0.10 7.38
CA ALA A 37 -3.69 -0.84 6.25
C ALA A 37 -4.53 -2.07 6.71
N SER A 38 -4.05 -2.80 7.72
CA SER A 38 -4.77 -3.94 8.29
C SER A 38 -6.08 -3.49 8.95
N ARG A 39 -6.09 -2.32 9.61
CA ARG A 39 -7.30 -1.72 10.20
C ARG A 39 -8.32 -1.40 9.10
N THR A 40 -7.92 -0.72 8.03
CA THR A 40 -8.81 -0.37 6.91
C THR A 40 -9.42 -1.60 6.24
N VAL A 41 -8.64 -2.67 6.02
CA VAL A 41 -9.15 -3.90 5.43
C VAL A 41 -10.14 -4.60 6.39
N ALA A 42 -9.87 -4.61 7.69
CA ALA A 42 -10.77 -5.18 8.69
C ALA A 42 -12.12 -4.45 8.76
N GLU A 43 -12.12 -3.11 8.66
CA GLU A 43 -13.32 -2.28 8.60
C GLU A 43 -14.15 -2.57 7.34
N LYS A 44 -13.51 -2.62 6.17
CA LYS A 44 -14.18 -2.99 4.92
C LYS A 44 -14.80 -4.38 4.96
N ILE A 45 -14.11 -5.36 5.55
CA ILE A 45 -14.66 -6.71 5.74
C ILE A 45 -15.92 -6.67 6.62
N ASN A 46 -15.92 -5.89 7.70
CA ASN A 46 -17.09 -5.78 8.57
C ASN A 46 -18.29 -5.19 7.82
N GLN A 47 -18.08 -4.20 6.94
CA GLN A 47 -19.15 -3.62 6.11
C GLN A 47 -19.74 -4.66 5.14
N LEU A 48 -18.88 -5.43 4.45
CA LEU A 48 -19.33 -6.44 3.48
C LEU A 48 -20.04 -7.64 4.12
N VAL A 49 -19.57 -8.09 5.30
CA VAL A 49 -20.21 -9.21 6.03
C VAL A 49 -21.62 -8.83 6.51
N VAL A 50 -21.86 -7.55 6.80
CA VAL A 50 -23.20 -7.06 7.18
C VAL A 50 -24.16 -7.07 5.98
N GLU A 51 -23.66 -6.93 4.74
CA GLU A 51 -24.47 -7.00 3.52
C GLU A 51 -24.78 -8.43 3.03
N GLU A 52 -23.99 -9.44 3.41
CA GLU A 52 -24.00 -10.77 2.78
C GLU A 52 -25.13 -11.73 3.22
N HIS A 53 -26.14 -11.28 3.99
CA HIS A 53 -27.15 -12.18 4.58
C HIS A 53 -28.62 -11.91 4.23
N ASP A 54 -28.90 -11.45 3.00
CA ASP A 54 -30.27 -11.43 2.42
C ASP A 54 -30.54 -12.53 1.37
N GLY A 55 -29.63 -13.50 1.21
CA GLY A 55 -29.66 -14.49 0.12
C GLY A 55 -30.49 -15.75 0.39
N CYS A 56 -31.72 -15.78 -0.12
CA CYS A 56 -32.60 -16.96 -0.16
C CYS A 56 -31.98 -18.13 -0.96
N VAL A 57 -31.85 -19.30 -0.31
CA VAL A 57 -31.30 -20.53 -0.87
C VAL A 57 -32.37 -21.26 -1.70
N HIS A 58 -32.11 -21.49 -3.00
CA HIS A 58 -33.01 -22.26 -3.87
C HIS A 58 -32.69 -23.76 -3.77
N GLY A 59 -33.45 -24.50 -2.96
CA GLY A 59 -33.41 -25.96 -2.98
C GLY A 59 -34.11 -26.51 -4.23
N VAL A 60 -33.41 -27.34 -5.01
CA VAL A 60 -34.00 -28.12 -6.11
C VAL A 60 -34.49 -29.45 -5.53
N GLY A 61 -35.79 -29.70 -5.60
CA GLY A 61 -36.42 -30.95 -5.18
C GLY A 61 -37.94 -30.88 -5.31
N GLU A 62 -38.57 -31.97 -5.77
CA GLU A 62 -40.02 -32.11 -5.98
C GLU A 62 -40.76 -32.27 -4.65
N GLY A 63 -40.72 -31.23 -3.83
CA GLY A 63 -41.38 -31.16 -2.52
C GLY A 63 -41.97 -29.78 -2.30
N VAL A 64 -42.96 -29.69 -1.40
CA VAL A 64 -43.71 -28.46 -1.10
C VAL A 64 -42.73 -27.31 -0.82
N GLY A 65 -42.62 -26.37 -1.77
CA GLY A 65 -41.58 -25.35 -1.74
C GLY A 65 -41.76 -24.40 -0.55
N LEU A 66 -40.64 -23.92 0.01
CA LEU A 66 -40.60 -23.03 1.20
C LEU A 66 -41.58 -21.84 1.13
N ARG A 67 -41.88 -21.34 -0.08
CA ARG A 67 -42.85 -20.25 -0.32
C ARG A 67 -44.29 -20.60 0.05
N LEU A 68 -44.70 -21.86 -0.04
CA LEU A 68 -46.04 -22.32 0.38
C LEU A 68 -46.18 -22.38 1.90
N PHE A 69 -45.07 -22.56 2.62
CA PHE A 69 -45.07 -22.67 4.08
C PHE A 69 -44.94 -21.31 4.78
N TYR A 70 -44.11 -20.41 4.24
CA TYR A 70 -43.83 -19.12 4.88
C TYR A 70 -44.46 -17.90 4.16
N GLY A 71 -45.09 -18.10 3.00
CA GLY A 71 -45.67 -17.02 2.19
C GLY A 71 -44.62 -16.21 1.42
N SER A 72 -45.06 -15.52 0.37
CA SER A 72 -44.18 -14.73 -0.49
C SER A 72 -43.59 -13.52 0.23
N SER A 73 -42.27 -13.48 0.34
CA SER A 73 -41.53 -12.29 0.78
C SER A 73 -41.72 -11.16 -0.23
N ARG A 74 -42.29 -10.03 0.22
CA ARG A 74 -42.47 -8.83 -0.60
C ARG A 74 -41.11 -8.17 -0.75
N LYS A 75 -40.58 -8.15 -1.97
CA LYS A 75 -39.35 -7.40 -2.26
C LYS A 75 -39.64 -5.90 -2.35
N SER A 76 -38.62 -5.14 -1.96
CA SER A 76 -38.32 -3.74 -2.32
C SER A 76 -38.78 -2.68 -1.33
N THR A 77 -37.80 -2.00 -0.73
CA THR A 77 -37.80 -0.54 -0.60
C THR A 77 -36.40 -0.01 -0.91
N LYS A 78 -36.35 1.16 -1.52
CA LYS A 78 -35.31 1.66 -2.43
C LYS A 78 -34.05 2.15 -1.71
N GLN A 79 -32.95 2.01 -2.44
CA GLN A 79 -31.62 2.54 -2.26
C GLN A 79 -31.62 4.05 -1.91
N THR A 80 -30.96 4.43 -0.81
CA THR A 80 -30.72 5.81 -0.38
C THR A 80 -29.70 6.46 -1.32
N GLN A 81 -30.15 7.27 -2.27
CA GLN A 81 -29.28 8.10 -3.09
C GLN A 81 -29.08 9.46 -2.40
N ASN A 82 -28.27 9.55 -1.35
CA ASN A 82 -27.86 10.84 -0.77
C ASN A 82 -26.45 10.82 -0.15
N GLU A 83 -25.92 9.66 0.26
CA GLU A 83 -24.61 9.57 0.95
C GLU A 83 -23.39 9.60 0.02
N ASN A 84 -23.60 9.48 -1.30
CA ASN A 84 -22.51 9.35 -2.27
C ASN A 84 -21.89 10.69 -2.73
N ILE A 85 -22.56 11.82 -2.48
CA ILE A 85 -22.08 13.15 -2.91
C ILE A 85 -20.94 13.62 -1.98
N ASP A 86 -21.15 13.50 -0.67
CA ASP A 86 -20.22 13.99 0.35
C ASP A 86 -18.86 13.25 0.33
N HIS A 87 -18.85 11.96 0.00
CA HIS A 87 -17.61 11.18 -0.10
C HIS A 87 -16.77 11.57 -1.32
N PHE A 88 -17.41 11.99 -2.42
CA PHE A 88 -16.70 12.42 -3.63
C PHE A 88 -16.00 13.77 -3.44
N GLU A 89 -16.68 14.71 -2.78
CA GLU A 89 -16.14 16.03 -2.44
C GLU A 89 -14.91 15.91 -1.51
N MET A 90 -15.00 15.07 -0.47
CA MET A 90 -13.85 14.79 0.42
C MET A 90 -12.64 14.20 -0.32
N LEU A 91 -12.86 13.31 -1.30
CA LEU A 91 -11.76 12.76 -2.10
C LEU A 91 -11.13 13.80 -3.03
N GLU A 92 -11.95 14.69 -3.58
CA GLU A 92 -11.51 15.79 -4.44
C GLU A 92 -10.67 16.81 -3.67
N GLU A 93 -11.06 17.15 -2.43
CA GLU A 93 -10.28 17.99 -1.53
C GLU A 93 -8.90 17.37 -1.20
N GLN A 94 -8.85 16.07 -0.89
CA GLN A 94 -7.57 15.40 -0.63
C GLN A 94 -6.65 15.40 -1.85
N ARG A 95 -7.21 15.15 -3.03
CA ARG A 95 -6.45 15.22 -4.29
C ARG A 95 -5.87 16.61 -4.51
N ASN A 96 -6.70 17.64 -4.37
CA ASN A 96 -6.30 19.03 -4.56
C ASN A 96 -5.22 19.44 -3.54
N PHE A 97 -5.30 18.97 -2.29
CA PHE A 97 -4.27 19.20 -1.26
C PHE A 97 -2.90 18.66 -1.65
N PHE A 98 -2.83 17.44 -2.20
CA PHE A 98 -1.57 16.87 -2.67
C PHE A 98 -1.03 17.59 -3.91
N ASP A 99 -1.91 17.97 -4.84
CA ASP A 99 -1.52 18.71 -6.04
C ASP A 99 -0.95 20.10 -5.69
N GLU A 100 -1.57 20.81 -4.73
CA GLU A 100 -1.07 22.10 -4.23
C GLU A 100 0.29 21.95 -3.53
N LYS A 101 0.42 20.95 -2.65
CA LYS A 101 1.70 20.60 -1.99
C LYS A 101 2.81 20.31 -2.98
N LEU A 102 2.52 19.55 -4.03
CA LEU A 102 3.49 19.20 -5.07
C LEU A 102 3.94 20.44 -5.83
N LYS A 103 3.00 21.33 -6.17
CA LYS A 103 3.29 22.56 -6.88
C LYS A 103 4.15 23.53 -6.06
N GLU A 104 3.87 23.66 -4.77
CA GLU A 104 4.70 24.47 -3.86
C GLU A 104 6.14 23.93 -3.79
N GLU A 105 6.30 22.61 -3.72
CA GLU A 105 7.61 21.97 -3.71
C GLU A 105 8.38 22.21 -5.03
N GLU A 106 7.70 22.07 -6.18
CA GLU A 106 8.28 22.35 -7.50
C GLU A 106 8.71 23.81 -7.65
N GLU A 107 7.89 24.76 -7.19
CA GLU A 107 8.22 26.19 -7.21
C GLU A 107 9.44 26.49 -6.35
N LYS A 108 9.53 25.89 -5.16
CA LYS A 108 10.70 26.01 -4.28
C LYS A 108 11.97 25.44 -4.91
N TYR A 109 11.89 24.29 -5.58
CA TYR A 109 13.06 23.73 -6.28
C TYR A 109 13.47 24.59 -7.48
N LYS A 110 12.50 25.13 -8.22
CA LYS A 110 12.75 26.03 -9.34
C LYS A 110 13.48 27.29 -8.87
N GLU A 111 13.01 27.93 -7.79
CA GLU A 111 13.67 29.09 -7.18
C GLU A 111 15.11 28.74 -6.74
N TYR A 112 15.31 27.57 -6.13
CA TYR A 112 16.64 27.13 -5.70
C TYR A 112 17.61 26.95 -6.88
N VAL A 113 17.13 26.34 -7.98
CA VAL A 113 17.92 26.16 -9.20
C VAL A 113 18.24 27.52 -9.85
N GLU A 114 17.27 28.42 -9.97
CA GLU A 114 17.48 29.77 -10.52
C GLU A 114 18.52 30.55 -9.70
N LYS A 115 18.45 30.48 -8.37
CA LYS A 115 19.44 31.09 -7.48
C LYS A 115 20.85 30.51 -7.66
N ILE A 116 20.93 29.20 -7.91
CA ILE A 116 22.20 28.54 -8.23
C ILE A 116 22.75 29.06 -9.55
N GLU A 117 21.91 29.15 -10.58
CA GLU A 117 22.29 29.66 -11.90
C GLU A 117 22.75 31.13 -11.82
N GLU A 118 22.04 31.98 -11.10
CA GLU A 118 22.44 33.38 -10.84
C GLU A 118 23.82 33.44 -10.16
N MET A 119 24.02 32.63 -9.13
CA MET A 119 25.31 32.53 -8.43
C MET A 119 26.43 32.11 -9.40
N TYR A 120 26.21 31.11 -10.24
CA TYR A 120 27.19 30.69 -11.24
C TYR A 120 27.44 31.76 -12.30
N ALA A 121 26.41 32.47 -12.77
CA ALA A 121 26.56 33.59 -13.70
C ALA A 121 27.38 34.72 -13.08
N ARG A 122 27.16 35.03 -11.80
CA ARG A 122 27.94 36.02 -11.06
C ARG A 122 29.40 35.60 -10.92
N ILE A 123 29.67 34.34 -10.59
CA ILE A 123 31.03 33.81 -10.50
C ILE A 123 31.72 33.85 -11.87
N ASN A 124 31.04 33.38 -12.92
CA ASN A 124 31.58 33.33 -14.28
C ASN A 124 31.75 34.71 -14.92
N GLY A 125 30.95 35.71 -14.53
CA GLY A 125 31.13 37.11 -14.92
C GLY A 125 32.19 37.86 -14.09
N THR A 126 32.57 37.33 -12.92
CA THR A 126 33.60 37.91 -12.03
C THR A 126 34.99 37.33 -12.27
N ILE A 127 35.09 36.12 -12.82
CA ILE A 127 36.35 35.57 -13.28
C ILE A 127 36.65 36.21 -14.63
N PRO A 128 37.60 37.16 -14.76
CA PRO A 128 38.18 37.41 -16.06
C PRO A 128 38.75 36.06 -16.48
N TYR A 129 38.32 35.57 -17.64
CA TYR A 129 39.05 34.54 -18.35
C TYR A 129 40.50 34.99 -18.32
N CYS A 130 41.32 34.34 -17.49
CA CYS A 130 42.75 34.38 -17.67
C CYS A 130 42.96 33.63 -18.98
N THR A 131 42.80 34.35 -20.09
CA THR A 131 43.30 33.92 -21.37
C THR A 131 44.80 33.76 -21.15
N ASN A 132 45.23 32.51 -20.99
CA ASN A 132 46.61 32.16 -21.31
C ASN A 132 46.72 32.37 -22.83
N GLU A 133 46.86 33.63 -23.25
CA GLU A 133 47.43 33.97 -24.54
C GLU A 133 48.93 33.81 -24.41
N ASP A 134 49.37 32.56 -24.26
CA ASP A 134 50.72 32.16 -24.59
C ASP A 134 50.54 30.84 -25.33
N GLY A 135 50.74 30.93 -26.64
CA GLY A 135 50.48 29.86 -27.58
C GLY A 135 51.21 28.58 -27.23
N ASP A 136 50.53 27.46 -27.40
CA ASP A 136 51.11 26.28 -28.00
C ASP A 136 49.97 25.32 -28.36
N ASP A 137 49.84 25.07 -29.66
CA ASP A 137 49.03 24.00 -30.23
C ASP A 137 49.48 22.66 -29.63
N GLN A 138 48.79 22.18 -28.60
CA GLN A 138 48.94 20.79 -28.19
C GLN A 138 47.62 20.22 -27.72
N LEU A 139 46.98 19.49 -28.66
CA LEU A 139 45.94 18.50 -28.42
C LEU A 139 46.18 17.76 -27.08
N PRO A 140 45.13 17.45 -26.30
CA PRO A 140 45.30 16.75 -25.04
C PRO A 140 46.04 15.43 -25.29
N LYS A 141 47.23 15.31 -24.68
CA LYS A 141 48.09 14.13 -24.79
C LYS A 141 47.28 12.91 -24.35
N ARG A 142 46.93 12.08 -25.33
CA ARG A 142 46.37 10.73 -25.15
C ARG A 142 47.27 9.98 -24.17
N ILE A 143 46.80 9.81 -22.93
CA ILE A 143 47.47 8.98 -21.93
C ILE A 143 47.36 7.53 -22.43
N VAL A 144 48.46 7.03 -22.98
CA VAL A 144 48.61 5.61 -23.29
C VAL A 144 48.81 4.90 -21.95
N ILE A 145 47.73 4.37 -21.39
CA ILE A 145 47.82 3.44 -20.26
C ILE A 145 48.42 2.14 -20.80
N ARG A 146 49.75 1.99 -20.67
CA ARG A 146 50.42 0.70 -20.85
C ARG A 146 49.92 -0.25 -19.75
N GLY A 147 49.27 -1.32 -20.17
CA GLY A 147 48.82 -2.36 -19.25
C GLY A 147 49.96 -2.97 -18.44
N SER A 148 49.69 -3.22 -17.17
CA SER A 148 50.33 -4.29 -16.42
C SER A 148 49.23 -5.14 -15.79
N SER A 149 48.98 -6.27 -16.43
CA SER A 149 48.21 -7.38 -15.91
C SER A 149 48.87 -7.90 -14.64
N THR A 150 48.14 -7.92 -13.52
CA THR A 150 48.37 -8.89 -12.45
C THR A 150 47.02 -9.47 -12.05
N LYS A 151 46.77 -10.72 -12.47
CA LYS A 151 45.75 -11.57 -11.87
C LYS A 151 46.24 -11.99 -10.49
N GLY A 152 45.36 -11.92 -9.49
CA GLY A 152 45.57 -12.49 -8.15
C GLY A 152 44.80 -11.65 -7.13
N SER A 153 44.07 -12.18 -6.16
CA SER A 153 43.97 -13.55 -5.65
C SER A 153 42.67 -13.62 -4.85
N SER A 154 41.91 -14.69 -5.00
CA SER A 154 40.71 -15.00 -4.21
C SER A 154 41.06 -15.15 -2.72
N PHE A 155 40.36 -14.44 -1.84
CA PHE A 155 40.38 -14.72 -0.41
C PHE A 155 39.11 -15.47 -0.01
N VAL A 156 39.30 -16.66 0.54
CA VAL A 156 38.28 -17.60 1.02
C VAL A 156 37.71 -17.10 2.35
N ALA A 157 36.39 -17.16 2.52
CA ALA A 157 35.71 -16.82 3.77
C ALA A 157 35.92 -17.90 4.85
N PRO A 158 36.18 -17.54 6.11
CA PRO A 158 36.30 -18.52 7.19
C PRO A 158 34.92 -18.99 7.68
N SER A 159 34.64 -20.28 7.50
CA SER A 159 33.56 -21.01 8.18
C SER A 159 33.88 -21.17 9.66
N ARG A 160 32.96 -20.78 10.54
CA ARG A 160 32.99 -21.15 11.96
C ARG A 160 31.58 -21.57 12.40
N TYR A 161 31.40 -22.86 12.58
CA TYR A 161 30.45 -23.44 13.54
C TYR A 161 31.19 -24.52 14.32
N PRO A 162 31.11 -24.52 15.66
CA PRO A 162 30.98 -25.74 16.45
C PRO A 162 29.51 -26.14 16.61
#